data_AF-A0A916BZT8-F1
#
_entry.id   AF-A0A916BZT8-F1
#
_cell.length_a   1.000
_cell.length_b   1.000
_cell.length_c   1.000
_cell.angle_alpha   90.00
_cell.angle_beta   90.00
_cell.angle_gamma   90.00
#
_symmetry.space_group_name_H-M   'P 1'
#
loop_
_entity.id
_entity.type
_entity.pdbx_description
1 polymer ?
#
loop_
_entity_poly.entity_id
_entity_poly.type
_entity_poly.pdbx_seq_one_letter_code
_entity_poly.pdbx_strand_id
1 'polypeptide(L)'
;MRILHLGRMLGLSIVLFGMVSGTLSAGVAARPLAAQFESPLEPSLAPLALTPRAYLPLIARSPGSSSPCTPTGQTYGQLAPFEPASGDISQHPDMNLAVRGYASTTAYLGLVDYAGNIDPNAPQLYTLFANGRTPVFTSAYRVNRWDWTCNCRGGPITKWDVTLLGMRTTAGETIHLPVAGYDIGGGYGALVLYAEPTRLTLKYTREDNVVEGYTIHLENICVDANLLAKYRSLNAAGRGELPALWPGQALGRASGTQIHAAIRDTGSFLDPRSRKDWWQGR
;
A
#
# COMPACT_ATOMS: atom_id res chain seq x y z
N MET A 1 26.50 -38.72 14.67
CA MET A 1 26.37 -39.38 15.98
C MET A 1 25.19 -38.76 16.72
N ARG A 2 24.09 -39.53 16.88
CA ARG A 2 22.91 -39.32 17.76
C ARG A 2 22.08 -38.04 17.56
N ILE A 3 20.76 -37.93 17.77
CA ILE A 3 19.55 -38.74 18.06
C ILE A 3 18.41 -37.68 17.89
N LEU A 4 17.40 -37.85 17.03
CA LEU A 4 16.07 -38.48 17.24
C LEU A 4 15.05 -37.68 18.10
N HIS A 5 13.77 -37.77 17.66
CA HIS A 5 12.47 -37.46 18.32
C HIS A 5 11.80 -36.13 17.93
N LEU A 6 10.48 -36.02 17.72
CA LEU A 6 9.28 -36.89 17.91
C LEU A 6 8.16 -36.24 17.06
N GLY A 7 7.23 -36.93 16.39
CA GLY A 7 6.11 -37.65 17.00
C GLY A 7 4.79 -36.90 16.77
N ARG A 8 4.04 -37.26 15.71
CA ARG A 8 2.69 -36.74 15.41
C ARG A 8 1.65 -37.71 15.98
N MET A 9 0.83 -37.25 16.92
CA MET A 9 -0.25 -38.03 17.54
C MET A 9 -1.52 -38.03 16.70
N LEU A 10 -2.10 -39.23 16.53
CA LEU A 10 -3.47 -39.50 16.10
C LEU A 10 -4.48 -39.07 17.20
N GLY A 11 -5.62 -38.54 16.78
CA GLY A 11 -6.80 -38.34 17.61
C GLY A 11 -8.07 -38.69 16.83
N LEU A 12 -8.64 -39.86 17.16
CA LEU A 12 -9.90 -40.42 16.67
C LEU A 12 -11.06 -39.92 17.56
N SER A 13 -12.22 -39.58 17.00
CA SER A 13 -13.47 -39.49 17.75
C SER A 13 -14.70 -39.79 16.88
N ILE A 14 -15.55 -40.66 17.41
CA ILE A 14 -16.77 -41.26 16.87
C ILE A 14 -17.98 -40.61 17.55
N VAL A 15 -19.05 -40.28 16.81
CA VAL A 15 -20.47 -40.22 17.29
C VAL A 15 -21.38 -40.45 16.07
N LEU A 16 -21.95 -41.65 15.88
CA LEU A 16 -23.23 -42.24 16.34
C LEU A 16 -24.47 -41.92 15.47
N PHE A 17 -25.12 -43.01 15.07
CA PHE A 17 -26.28 -43.19 14.19
C PHE A 17 -27.61 -42.70 14.79
N GLY A 18 -28.54 -42.27 13.92
CA GLY A 18 -29.97 -42.14 14.26
C GLY A 18 -30.86 -42.26 13.02
N MET A 19 -31.61 -43.36 12.93
CA MET A 19 -32.77 -43.57 12.02
C MET A 19 -34.01 -43.79 12.89
N VAL A 20 -35.14 -43.16 12.56
CA VAL A 20 -36.51 -43.74 12.67
C VAL A 20 -37.44 -43.05 11.64
N SER A 21 -38.25 -43.86 10.95
CA SER A 21 -39.29 -43.54 9.96
C SER A 21 -40.65 -43.15 10.55
N GLY A 22 -41.54 -42.50 9.76
CA GLY A 22 -42.98 -42.39 10.11
C GLY A 22 -43.86 -41.45 9.25
N THR A 23 -44.28 -41.93 8.08
CA THR A 23 -45.57 -41.80 7.33
C THR A 23 -46.65 -40.69 7.53
N LEU A 24 -47.09 -40.15 6.37
CA LEU A 24 -48.45 -39.97 5.76
C LEU A 24 -49.40 -38.75 6.00
N SER A 25 -49.80 -38.15 4.84
CA SER A 25 -51.08 -37.54 4.36
C SER A 25 -51.73 -36.34 5.08
N ALA A 26 -52.51 -35.43 4.48
CA ALA A 26 -53.11 -35.17 3.15
C ALA A 26 -53.21 -33.61 2.98
N GLY A 27 -53.26 -32.93 1.83
CA GLY A 27 -54.14 -33.02 0.65
C GLY A 27 -55.15 -31.86 0.64
N VAL A 28 -55.05 -30.87 -0.29
CA VAL A 28 -56.20 -30.10 -0.82
C VAL A 28 -55.92 -29.63 -2.26
N ALA A 29 -56.97 -29.78 -3.08
CA ALA A 29 -57.10 -29.67 -4.53
C ALA A 29 -56.74 -28.34 -5.20
N ALA A 30 -56.12 -28.44 -6.39
CA ALA A 30 -56.10 -27.42 -7.42
C ALA A 30 -57.27 -27.63 -8.39
N ARG A 31 -58.05 -26.58 -8.65
CA ARG A 31 -59.12 -26.55 -9.66
C ARG A 31 -58.54 -26.24 -11.04
N PRO A 32 -58.94 -26.95 -12.12
CA PRO A 32 -58.61 -26.57 -13.48
C PRO A 32 -59.68 -25.63 -14.05
N LEU A 33 -59.28 -24.73 -14.93
CA LEU A 33 -60.20 -24.21 -15.95
C LEU A 33 -59.40 -23.85 -17.20
N ALA A 34 -59.57 -24.66 -18.24
CA ALA A 34 -59.19 -24.37 -19.61
C ALA A 34 -60.40 -23.78 -20.34
N ALA A 35 -60.13 -22.93 -21.34
CA ALA A 35 -60.99 -22.35 -22.39
C ALA A 35 -60.83 -20.81 -22.41
N GLN A 36 -60.76 -20.10 -23.52
CA GLN A 36 -60.92 -20.38 -24.94
C GLN A 36 -60.31 -19.19 -25.72
N PHE A 37 -59.83 -19.45 -26.93
CA PHE A 37 -59.44 -18.43 -27.92
C PHE A 37 -60.69 -17.83 -28.54
N GLU A 38 -60.86 -16.50 -28.48
CA GLU A 38 -61.68 -15.77 -29.44
C GLU A 38 -61.19 -14.30 -29.49
N SER A 39 -60.79 -13.87 -30.68
CA SER A 39 -60.67 -12.46 -31.13
C SER A 39 -61.82 -12.27 -32.13
N PRO A 40 -62.38 -11.08 -32.44
CA PRO A 40 -61.82 -9.73 -32.32
C PRO A 40 -62.84 -8.63 -31.90
N LEU A 41 -62.40 -7.37 -31.78
CA LEU A 41 -63.02 -6.15 -32.33
C LEU A 41 -62.24 -4.91 -31.81
N GLU A 42 -61.88 -4.03 -32.74
CA GLU A 42 -60.96 -2.90 -32.57
C GLU A 42 -61.46 -1.78 -31.64
N PRO A 43 -60.56 -1.19 -30.83
CA PRO A 43 -60.71 0.18 -30.35
C PRO A 43 -59.84 1.16 -31.17
N SER A 44 -60.54 2.13 -31.78
CA SER A 44 -60.08 3.40 -32.34
C SER A 44 -58.73 3.92 -31.82
N LEU A 45 -57.72 3.99 -32.69
CA LEU A 45 -56.42 4.63 -32.42
C LEU A 45 -56.56 6.16 -32.45
N ALA A 46 -56.64 6.79 -31.28
CA ALA A 46 -56.25 8.19 -31.17
C ALA A 46 -54.73 8.30 -31.39
N PRO A 47 -54.22 9.31 -32.13
CA PRO A 47 -52.78 9.47 -32.29
C PRO A 47 -52.16 9.78 -30.93
N LEU A 48 -51.39 8.84 -30.39
CA LEU A 48 -50.51 9.08 -29.26
C LEU A 48 -49.48 10.13 -29.70
N ALA A 49 -49.62 11.35 -29.20
CA ALA A 49 -48.57 12.36 -29.30
C ALA A 49 -47.36 11.86 -28.50
N LEU A 50 -46.41 11.22 -29.19
CA LEU A 50 -45.13 10.83 -28.62
C LEU A 50 -44.36 12.09 -28.27
N THR A 51 -44.25 12.40 -26.98
CA THR A 51 -43.32 13.42 -26.49
C THR A 51 -41.94 12.78 -26.42
N PRO A 52 -40.97 13.17 -27.28
CA PRO A 52 -39.64 12.59 -27.22
C PRO A 52 -39.00 12.98 -25.88
N ARG A 53 -38.68 11.96 -25.07
CA ARG A 53 -37.84 12.15 -23.89
C ARG A 53 -36.40 11.85 -24.28
N ALA A 54 -35.57 12.88 -24.28
CA ALA A 54 -34.13 12.71 -24.31
C ALA A 54 -33.67 12.33 -22.89
N TYR A 55 -33.18 11.11 -22.72
CA TYR A 55 -32.51 10.70 -21.49
C TYR A 55 -31.02 10.99 -21.67
N LEU A 56 -30.54 12.07 -21.04
CA LEU A 56 -29.10 12.23 -20.87
C LEU A 56 -28.64 11.25 -19.78
N PRO A 57 -27.55 10.50 -20.00
CA PRO A 57 -26.96 9.72 -18.93
C PRO A 57 -26.50 10.68 -17.83
N LEU A 58 -27.03 10.51 -16.63
CA LEU A 58 -26.47 11.15 -15.45
C LEU A 58 -25.14 10.45 -15.16
N ILE A 59 -24.02 11.05 -15.59
CA ILE A 59 -22.71 10.70 -15.08
C ILE A 59 -22.60 11.30 -13.68
N ALA A 60 -23.15 10.58 -12.69
CA ALA A 60 -22.92 10.88 -11.29
C ALA A 60 -21.48 10.45 -10.95
N ARG A 61 -20.56 11.41 -10.84
CA ARG A 61 -19.27 11.16 -10.23
C ARG A 61 -19.52 10.91 -8.75
N SER A 62 -19.41 9.65 -8.31
CA SER A 62 -19.51 9.31 -6.89
C SER A 62 -18.55 10.20 -6.09
N PRO A 63 -18.97 10.84 -4.99
CA PRO A 63 -18.08 11.47 -4.03
C PRO A 63 -17.36 10.37 -3.25
N GLY A 64 -16.41 9.77 -3.95
CA GLY A 64 -15.47 8.73 -3.53
C GLY A 64 -14.35 8.59 -4.57
N SER A 65 -14.22 9.60 -5.45
CA SER A 65 -13.19 9.65 -6.47
C SER A 65 -11.85 9.83 -5.79
N SER A 66 -11.08 8.75 -5.72
CA SER A 66 -9.64 8.84 -5.95
C SER A 66 -9.46 9.77 -7.13
N SER A 67 -8.97 10.99 -6.88
CA SER A 67 -8.40 11.78 -7.97
C SER A 67 -7.36 10.85 -8.60
N PRO A 68 -7.48 10.48 -9.89
CA PRO A 68 -6.43 9.69 -10.52
C PRO A 68 -5.13 10.43 -10.25
N CYS A 69 -4.14 9.73 -9.69
CA CYS A 69 -2.86 10.32 -9.36
C CYS A 69 -2.35 11.02 -10.60
N THR A 70 -2.39 12.34 -10.58
CA THR A 70 -2.07 13.13 -11.78
C THR A 70 -0.61 12.87 -12.09
N PRO A 71 -0.29 12.39 -13.31
CA PRO A 71 1.09 12.16 -13.69
C PRO A 71 1.93 13.41 -13.40
N THR A 72 3.12 13.18 -12.88
CA THR A 72 4.14 14.19 -12.64
C THR A 72 4.83 14.61 -13.94
N GLY A 73 4.61 13.87 -15.03
CA GLY A 73 5.29 14.04 -16.32
C GLY A 73 6.66 13.36 -16.37
N GLN A 74 7.05 12.65 -15.31
CA GLN A 74 8.32 11.96 -15.23
C GLN A 74 8.34 10.64 -16.03
N THR A 75 9.54 10.27 -16.45
CA THR A 75 9.89 8.94 -16.94
C THR A 75 10.85 8.28 -15.97
N TYR A 76 10.68 7.00 -15.71
CA TYR A 76 11.44 6.29 -14.69
C TYR A 76 12.44 5.32 -15.31
N GLY A 77 13.64 5.26 -14.73
CA GLY A 77 14.68 4.32 -15.10
C GLY A 77 14.40 2.92 -14.57
N GLN A 78 15.32 1.98 -14.83
CA GLN A 78 15.29 0.66 -14.22
C GLN A 78 16.71 0.15 -14.02
N LEU A 79 16.88 -0.72 -13.02
CA LEU A 79 18.13 -1.41 -12.78
C LEU A 79 17.86 -2.83 -12.25
N ALA A 80 18.73 -3.79 -12.57
CA ALA A 80 18.60 -5.19 -12.17
C ALA A 80 19.06 -5.42 -10.72
N PRO A 81 18.20 -5.67 -9.71
CA PRO A 81 18.69 -5.83 -8.33
C PRO A 81 19.72 -6.96 -8.21
N PHE A 82 20.60 -6.92 -7.20
CA PHE A 82 21.63 -7.95 -7.03
C PHE A 82 21.04 -9.36 -6.85
N GLU A 83 19.98 -9.46 -6.06
CA GLU A 83 19.20 -10.68 -5.87
C GLU A 83 17.72 -10.31 -5.90
N PRO A 84 16.99 -10.65 -6.97
CA PRO A 84 15.55 -10.40 -7.04
C PRO A 84 14.79 -11.11 -5.90
N ALA A 85 13.91 -10.39 -5.22
CA ALA A 85 13.03 -10.98 -4.23
C ALA A 85 12.05 -11.94 -4.89
N SER A 86 11.63 -12.95 -4.13
CA SER A 86 10.63 -13.93 -4.55
C SER A 86 9.38 -13.88 -3.67
N GLY A 87 8.30 -14.49 -4.16
CA GLY A 87 7.02 -14.53 -3.46
C GLY A 87 6.16 -13.29 -3.67
N ASP A 88 5.06 -13.21 -2.91
CA ASP A 88 4.13 -12.08 -3.00
C ASP A 88 4.61 -10.89 -2.15
N ILE A 89 5.22 -9.93 -2.83
CA ILE A 89 5.75 -8.70 -2.21
C ILE A 89 4.63 -7.88 -1.55
N SER A 90 3.38 -7.98 -2.01
CA SER A 90 2.25 -7.28 -1.40
C SER A 90 1.96 -7.77 0.02
N GLN A 91 2.33 -9.01 0.35
CA GLN A 91 2.19 -9.61 1.68
C GLN A 91 3.49 -9.55 2.49
N HIS A 92 4.57 -8.97 1.95
CA HIS A 92 5.86 -8.96 2.64
C HIS A 92 5.91 -7.83 3.69
N PRO A 93 6.04 -8.15 5.00
CA PRO A 93 5.92 -7.18 6.10
C PRO A 93 7.00 -6.10 6.09
N ASP A 94 8.14 -6.41 5.48
CA ASP A 94 9.29 -5.54 5.40
C ASP A 94 9.30 -4.68 4.12
N MET A 95 8.49 -5.01 3.11
CA MET A 95 8.38 -4.26 1.85
C MET A 95 7.08 -3.44 1.79
N ASN A 96 5.97 -3.99 2.28
CA ASN A 96 4.69 -3.32 2.35
C ASN A 96 4.38 -2.93 3.80
N LEU A 97 4.54 -1.65 4.13
CA LEU A 97 4.35 -1.15 5.50
C LEU A 97 2.92 -1.38 6.02
N ALA A 98 1.91 -1.49 5.14
CA ALA A 98 0.53 -1.82 5.56
C ALA A 98 0.44 -3.19 6.25
N VAL A 99 1.26 -4.16 5.82
CA VAL A 99 1.28 -5.50 6.40
C VAL A 99 1.76 -5.42 7.84
N ARG A 100 2.86 -4.71 8.10
CA ARG A 100 3.31 -4.39 9.47
C ARG A 100 2.27 -3.60 10.25
N GLY A 101 1.69 -2.57 9.64
CA GLY A 101 0.83 -1.61 10.33
C GLY A 101 1.57 -0.84 11.43
N TYR A 102 0.85 0.07 12.08
CA TYR A 102 1.41 0.98 13.07
C TYR A 102 0.32 1.47 14.03
N ALA A 103 0.72 1.89 15.23
CA ALA A 103 -0.15 2.46 16.25
C ALA A 103 0.23 3.92 16.51
N SER A 104 -0.76 4.79 16.75
CA SER A 104 -0.53 6.20 17.10
C SER A 104 0.18 6.34 18.44
N THR A 105 0.96 7.41 18.59
CA THR A 105 1.61 7.81 19.84
C THR A 105 1.46 9.32 20.04
N THR A 106 1.61 9.78 21.28
CA THR A 106 1.56 11.21 21.66
C THR A 106 2.95 11.82 21.80
N ALA A 107 3.96 11.22 21.18
CA ALA A 107 5.33 11.70 21.22
C ALA A 107 5.46 13.12 20.63
N TYR A 108 6.52 13.82 21.05
CA TYR A 108 6.82 15.18 20.61
C TYR A 108 6.85 15.33 19.08
N LEU A 109 6.19 16.37 18.55
CA LEU A 109 6.10 16.65 17.11
C LEU A 109 7.08 17.75 16.69
N GLY A 110 8.37 17.44 16.82
CA GLY A 110 9.46 18.29 16.32
C GLY A 110 10.71 17.47 16.08
N LEU A 111 11.74 18.12 15.54
CA LEU A 111 13.07 17.51 15.39
C LEU A 111 13.66 17.16 16.75
N VAL A 112 14.36 16.04 16.80
CA VAL A 112 15.01 15.52 18.01
C VAL A 112 16.50 15.40 17.76
N ASP A 113 17.29 15.85 18.74
CA ASP A 113 18.75 15.76 18.71
C ASP A 113 19.19 14.47 19.42
N TYR A 114 19.83 13.59 18.67
CA TYR A 114 20.44 12.36 19.20
C TYR A 114 21.97 12.49 19.16
N ALA A 115 22.66 11.81 20.07
CA ALA A 115 24.12 11.68 20.04
C ALA A 115 24.57 10.61 19.03
N GLY A 116 25.89 10.58 18.77
CA GLY A 116 26.53 9.57 17.92
C GLY A 116 26.88 10.08 16.52
N ASN A 117 27.48 9.20 15.72
CA ASN A 117 27.99 9.53 14.40
C ASN A 117 26.88 9.93 13.43
N ILE A 118 27.25 10.74 12.45
CA ILE A 118 26.39 11.17 11.34
C ILE A 118 26.90 10.49 10.07
N ASP A 119 25.98 9.99 9.26
CA ASP A 119 26.26 9.63 7.89
C ASP A 119 25.94 10.82 6.97
N PRO A 120 26.94 11.48 6.37
CA PRO A 120 26.71 12.63 5.51
C PRO A 120 25.95 12.28 4.22
N ASN A 121 25.87 11.00 3.86
CA ASN A 121 25.22 10.52 2.64
C ASN A 121 23.80 10.01 2.88
N ALA A 122 23.32 10.02 4.13
CA ALA A 122 21.98 9.56 4.47
C ALA A 122 20.88 10.31 3.68
N PRO A 123 19.76 9.64 3.33
CA PRO A 123 18.62 10.28 2.69
C PRO A 123 18.04 11.44 3.52
N GLN A 124 17.84 12.60 2.89
CA GLN A 124 17.39 13.82 3.55
C GLN A 124 15.90 14.09 3.35
N LEU A 125 15.09 13.95 4.41
CA LEU A 125 13.62 14.03 4.32
C LEU A 125 13.07 15.41 3.92
N TYR A 126 13.79 16.51 4.20
CA TYR A 126 13.36 17.83 3.77
C TYR A 126 13.29 17.96 2.23
N THR A 127 14.02 17.12 1.50
CA THR A 127 14.03 17.11 0.02
C THR A 127 12.85 16.37 -0.60
N LEU A 128 11.96 15.75 0.21
CA LEU A 128 10.65 15.30 -0.27
C LEU A 128 9.85 16.45 -0.91
N PHE A 129 10.03 17.66 -0.38
CA PHE A 129 9.30 18.86 -0.77
C PHE A 129 10.14 19.72 -1.72
N ALA A 130 9.54 20.20 -2.82
CA ALA A 130 10.25 20.94 -3.86
C ALA A 130 11.00 22.18 -3.35
N ASN A 131 10.48 22.84 -2.31
CA ASN A 131 11.11 24.01 -1.69
C ASN A 131 12.08 23.67 -0.55
N GLY A 132 12.36 22.38 -0.33
CA GLY A 132 13.28 21.90 0.71
C GLY A 132 12.86 22.26 2.14
N ARG A 133 11.58 22.52 2.40
CA ARG A 133 11.13 22.93 3.74
C ARG A 133 11.24 21.80 4.77
N THR A 134 11.46 22.17 6.03
CA THR A 134 11.08 21.30 7.16
C THR A 134 9.56 21.42 7.35
N PRO A 135 8.77 20.36 7.11
CA PRO A 135 7.33 20.42 7.25
C PRO A 135 6.93 20.47 8.72
N VAL A 136 5.73 20.98 9.01
CA VAL A 136 5.13 20.78 10.32
C VAL A 136 4.83 19.29 10.51
N PHE A 137 5.29 18.71 11.61
CA PHE A 137 4.97 17.33 11.97
C PHE A 137 3.56 17.30 12.57
N THR A 138 2.67 16.48 12.00
CA THR A 138 1.23 16.50 12.32
C THR A 138 0.76 15.29 13.11
N SER A 139 1.50 14.19 13.03
CA SER A 139 1.15 12.95 13.71
C SER A 139 2.38 12.07 13.90
N ALA A 140 2.37 11.24 14.92
CA ALA A 140 3.43 10.31 15.23
C ALA A 140 2.86 8.91 15.44
N TYR A 141 3.60 7.91 14.95
CA TYR A 141 3.22 6.51 15.08
C TYR A 141 4.44 5.63 15.41
N ARG A 142 4.16 4.47 15.99
CA ARG A 142 5.10 3.37 16.15
C ARG A 142 4.66 2.21 15.25
N VAL A 143 5.47 1.90 14.25
CA VAL A 143 5.37 0.70 13.40
C VAL A 143 5.43 -0.55 14.27
N ASN A 144 4.65 -1.57 13.93
CA ASN A 144 4.70 -2.84 14.65
C ASN A 144 5.98 -3.61 14.31
N ARG A 145 6.49 -4.33 15.31
CA ARG A 145 7.41 -5.45 15.10
C ARG A 145 6.72 -6.54 14.28
N TRP A 146 7.52 -7.37 13.63
CA TRP A 146 7.05 -8.59 13.00
C TRP A 146 7.53 -9.77 13.82
N ASP A 147 6.63 -10.70 14.12
CA ASP A 147 6.93 -11.98 14.74
C ASP A 147 6.98 -13.03 13.63
N TRP A 148 8.18 -13.52 13.35
CA TRP A 148 8.43 -14.50 12.30
C TRP A 148 7.99 -15.92 12.67
N THR A 149 7.78 -16.23 13.96
CA THR A 149 7.32 -17.54 14.40
C THR A 149 5.85 -17.76 14.04
N CYS A 150 5.00 -16.75 14.25
CA CYS A 150 3.59 -16.79 13.82
C CYS A 150 3.35 -16.19 12.42
N ASN A 151 4.36 -15.53 11.84
CA ASN A 151 4.23 -14.64 10.69
C ASN A 151 3.11 -13.59 10.88
N CYS A 152 3.20 -12.86 12.00
CA CYS A 152 2.15 -11.94 12.43
C CYS A 152 2.72 -10.67 13.11
N ARG A 153 1.86 -9.70 13.41
CA ARG A 153 2.26 -8.44 14.05
C ARG A 153 2.62 -8.69 15.52
N GLY A 154 3.82 -8.26 15.94
CA GLY A 154 4.32 -8.36 17.31
C GLY A 154 4.04 -7.14 18.19
N GLY A 155 3.13 -6.25 17.78
CA GLY A 155 2.85 -4.98 18.46
C GLY A 155 3.93 -3.90 18.25
N PRO A 156 3.74 -2.67 18.79
CA PRO A 156 4.55 -1.50 18.45
C PRO A 156 6.04 -1.64 18.80
N ILE A 157 6.91 -1.12 17.94
CA ILE A 157 8.35 -0.94 18.24
C ILE A 157 8.49 0.11 19.35
N THR A 158 9.16 -0.24 20.45
CA THR A 158 9.32 0.62 21.63
C THR A 158 10.72 1.24 21.77
N LYS A 159 11.68 0.84 20.91
CA LYS A 159 13.04 1.41 20.92
C LYS A 159 13.05 2.91 20.63
N TRP A 160 12.13 3.37 19.79
CA TRP A 160 11.98 4.78 19.42
C TRP A 160 10.57 5.25 19.76
N ASP A 161 10.47 6.50 20.16
CA ASP A 161 9.17 7.10 20.43
C ASP A 161 8.33 7.22 19.17
N VAL A 162 8.97 7.45 18.03
CA VAL A 162 8.34 7.53 16.71
C VAL A 162 9.13 6.65 15.75
N THR A 163 8.44 5.86 14.92
CA THR A 163 9.06 5.12 13.80
C THR A 163 8.33 5.34 12.47
N LEU A 164 7.25 6.12 12.49
CA LEU A 164 6.57 6.64 11.30
C LEU A 164 6.07 8.06 11.64
N LEU A 165 6.48 9.03 10.83
CA LEU A 165 6.24 10.45 11.04
C LEU A 165 5.25 10.99 10.01
N GLY A 166 4.21 11.66 10.47
CA GLY A 166 3.31 12.41 9.59
C GLY A 166 3.76 13.85 9.40
N MET A 167 3.79 14.27 8.15
CA MET A 167 4.32 15.56 7.71
C MET A 167 3.25 16.30 6.91
N ARG A 168 3.01 17.58 7.26
CA ARG A 168 2.01 18.42 6.62
C ARG A 168 2.32 18.67 5.15
N THR A 169 1.30 18.50 4.31
CA THR A 169 1.32 18.78 2.87
C THR A 169 0.11 19.59 2.43
N THR A 170 0.17 20.11 1.21
CA THR A 170 -1.02 20.53 0.46
C THR A 170 -1.42 19.39 -0.48
N ALA A 171 -2.73 19.11 -0.61
CA ALA A 171 -3.19 18.08 -1.54
C ALA A 171 -2.70 18.40 -2.97
N GLY A 172 -2.12 17.41 -3.65
CA GLY A 172 -1.54 17.57 -4.99
C GLY A 172 -0.11 18.13 -5.03
N GLU A 173 0.47 18.54 -3.90
CA GLU A 173 1.89 18.94 -3.78
C GLU A 173 2.79 17.83 -4.31
N THR A 174 3.74 18.14 -5.20
CA THR A 174 4.66 17.15 -5.76
C THR A 174 5.60 16.63 -4.68
N ILE A 175 5.72 15.30 -4.59
CA ILE A 175 6.62 14.60 -3.66
C ILE A 175 7.76 13.98 -4.46
N HIS A 176 8.99 14.17 -3.98
CA HIS A 176 10.22 13.78 -4.66
C HIS A 176 10.93 12.65 -3.91
N LEU A 177 11.81 11.92 -4.59
CA LEU A 177 12.74 11.00 -3.95
C LEU A 177 13.65 11.81 -3.00
N PRO A 178 13.76 11.45 -1.71
CA PRO A 178 14.74 12.06 -0.83
C PRO A 178 16.15 11.93 -1.40
N VAL A 179 16.87 13.04 -1.46
CA VAL A 179 18.25 13.07 -1.95
C VAL A 179 19.15 12.41 -0.91
N ALA A 180 20.00 11.50 -1.37
CA ALA A 180 21.05 10.85 -0.62
C ALA A 180 22.37 11.00 -1.41
N GLY A 181 23.51 10.78 -0.74
CA GLY A 181 24.84 10.88 -1.36
C GLY A 181 25.27 9.64 -2.14
N TYR A 182 24.39 8.64 -2.31
CA TYR A 182 24.70 7.38 -2.97
C TYR A 182 24.37 7.39 -4.45
N ASP A 183 25.23 6.75 -5.24
CA ASP A 183 24.93 6.28 -6.60
C ASP A 183 24.83 4.76 -6.55
N ILE A 184 23.64 4.24 -6.81
CA ILE A 184 23.39 2.79 -6.81
C ILE A 184 23.68 2.15 -8.18
N GLY A 185 24.17 2.93 -9.14
CA GLY A 185 24.51 2.55 -10.50
C GLY A 185 23.80 3.44 -11.51
N GLY A 186 24.52 3.89 -12.54
CA GLY A 186 23.95 4.72 -13.61
C GLY A 186 23.45 6.09 -13.15
N GLY A 187 23.91 6.57 -11.98
CA GLY A 187 23.50 7.85 -11.38
C GLY A 187 22.15 7.83 -10.67
N TYR A 188 21.51 6.66 -10.57
CA TYR A 188 20.27 6.51 -9.79
C TYR A 188 20.58 6.55 -8.29
N GLY A 189 19.66 7.12 -7.51
CA GLY A 189 19.78 7.22 -6.05
C GLY A 189 19.01 6.13 -5.30
N ALA A 190 17.95 5.59 -5.90
CA ALA A 190 17.14 4.55 -5.24
C ALA A 190 16.42 3.59 -6.21
N LEU A 191 16.18 2.37 -5.73
CA LEU A 191 15.24 1.40 -6.30
C LEU A 191 13.85 1.54 -5.66
N VAL A 192 12.80 1.23 -6.42
CA VAL A 192 11.45 1.01 -5.88
C VAL A 192 11.24 -0.47 -5.62
N LEU A 193 11.30 -0.86 -4.35
CA LEU A 193 11.07 -2.25 -3.94
C LEU A 193 9.59 -2.61 -3.98
N TYR A 194 8.72 -1.62 -3.72
CA TYR A 194 7.28 -1.82 -3.69
C TYR A 194 6.51 -0.55 -4.05
N ALA A 195 5.44 -0.69 -4.82
CA ALA A 195 4.54 0.40 -5.15
C ALA A 195 3.06 -0.03 -5.20
N GLU A 196 2.23 0.84 -4.64
CA GLU A 196 0.77 0.79 -4.69
C GLU A 196 0.24 2.21 -4.93
N PRO A 197 -1.06 2.42 -5.25
CA PRO A 197 -1.59 3.75 -5.53
C PRO A 197 -1.28 4.80 -4.44
N THR A 198 -1.19 4.36 -3.17
CA THR A 198 -1.04 5.26 -2.02
C THR A 198 0.24 5.12 -1.22
N ARG A 199 1.18 4.27 -1.65
CA ARG A 199 2.39 3.95 -0.88
C ARG A 199 3.56 3.49 -1.75
N LEU A 200 4.78 3.74 -1.26
CA LEU A 200 6.04 3.31 -1.88
C LEU A 200 7.02 2.79 -0.83
N THR A 201 7.90 1.91 -1.27
CA THR A 201 9.11 1.53 -0.52
C THR A 201 10.33 1.74 -1.41
N LEU A 202 11.27 2.55 -0.92
CA LEU A 202 12.43 3.06 -1.63
C LEU A 202 13.70 2.51 -0.98
N LYS A 203 14.66 2.04 -1.78
CA LYS A 203 15.92 1.46 -1.30
C LYS A 203 17.11 2.20 -1.87
N TYR A 204 18.03 2.60 -1.00
CA TYR A 204 19.23 3.38 -1.37
C TYR A 204 20.47 2.50 -1.61
N THR A 205 20.22 1.24 -1.97
CA THR A 205 21.21 0.25 -2.38
C THR A 205 20.59 -0.64 -3.46
N ARG A 206 21.26 -1.72 -3.87
CA ARG A 206 20.87 -2.54 -5.03
C ARG A 206 20.22 -3.87 -4.68
N GLU A 207 20.16 -4.19 -3.41
CA GLU A 207 19.47 -5.37 -2.90
C GLU A 207 17.95 -5.21 -3.04
N ASP A 208 17.27 -6.28 -3.43
CA ASP A 208 15.80 -6.35 -3.37
C ASP A 208 15.33 -6.82 -1.99
N ASN A 209 15.86 -6.19 -0.95
CA ASN A 209 15.51 -6.44 0.43
C ASN A 209 15.82 -5.20 1.27
N VAL A 210 15.54 -5.29 2.57
CA VAL A 210 15.70 -4.18 3.50
C VAL A 210 16.80 -4.46 4.53
N VAL A 211 17.65 -5.46 4.29
CA VAL A 211 18.63 -5.99 5.26
C VAL A 211 19.80 -5.05 5.46
N GLU A 212 20.33 -4.44 4.39
CA GLU A 212 21.51 -3.55 4.47
C GLU A 212 21.23 -2.17 3.88
N GLY A 213 21.69 -1.11 4.54
CA GLY A 213 21.51 0.26 4.05
C GLY A 213 20.08 0.80 4.17
N TYR A 214 19.90 2.05 3.74
CA TYR A 214 18.66 2.79 4.03
C TYR A 214 17.47 2.35 3.19
N THR A 215 16.31 2.32 3.84
CA THR A 215 15.00 2.12 3.20
C THR A 215 14.02 3.19 3.70
N ILE A 216 13.24 3.76 2.80
CA ILE A 216 12.15 4.69 3.15
C ILE A 216 10.82 4.10 2.72
N HIS A 217 9.88 4.05 3.65
CA HIS A 217 8.48 3.79 3.34
C HIS A 217 7.73 5.12 3.30
N LEU A 218 6.98 5.35 2.23
CA LEU A 218 6.08 6.48 2.09
C LEU A 218 4.64 5.98 2.05
N GLU A 219 3.78 6.64 2.83
CA GLU A 219 2.35 6.36 2.93
C GLU A 219 1.55 7.64 2.71
N ASN A 220 0.28 7.49 2.34
CA ASN A 220 -0.64 8.60 2.04
C ASN A 220 -0.12 9.54 0.95
N ILE A 221 0.58 8.98 -0.03
CA ILE A 221 0.91 9.66 -1.28
C ILE A 221 -0.08 9.27 -2.37
N CYS A 222 0.03 9.91 -3.52
CA CYS A 222 -0.59 9.50 -4.76
C CYS A 222 0.58 9.17 -5.70
N VAL A 223 0.91 7.89 -5.82
CA VAL A 223 2.07 7.45 -6.61
C VAL A 223 1.86 7.79 -8.07
N ASP A 224 2.92 8.28 -8.73
CA ASP A 224 2.86 8.58 -10.15
C ASP A 224 2.39 7.35 -10.96
N ALA A 225 1.40 7.55 -11.84
CA ALA A 225 0.80 6.45 -12.59
C ALA A 225 1.80 5.71 -13.48
N ASN A 226 2.79 6.40 -14.06
CA ASN A 226 3.84 5.79 -14.87
C ASN A 226 4.81 4.98 -13.99
N LEU A 227 5.14 5.48 -12.80
CA LEU A 227 5.97 4.73 -11.84
C LEU A 227 5.28 3.45 -11.39
N LEU A 228 4.00 3.56 -11.02
CA LEU A 228 3.19 2.42 -10.58
C LEU A 228 3.02 1.38 -11.69
N ALA A 229 2.75 1.83 -12.93
CA ALA A 229 2.66 0.94 -14.08
C ALA A 229 3.99 0.21 -14.34
N LYS A 230 5.12 0.94 -14.28
CA LYS A 230 6.45 0.36 -14.47
C LYS A 230 6.77 -0.67 -13.39
N TYR A 231 6.53 -0.34 -12.12
CA TYR A 231 6.70 -1.27 -11.00
C TYR A 231 5.90 -2.55 -11.21
N ARG A 232 4.59 -2.44 -11.53
CA ARG A 232 3.71 -3.59 -11.74
C ARG A 232 4.19 -4.48 -12.89
N SER A 233 4.60 -3.88 -14.01
CA SER A 233 5.12 -4.61 -15.16
C SER A 233 6.38 -5.40 -14.80
N LEU A 234 7.35 -4.75 -14.17
CA LEU A 234 8.62 -5.37 -13.79
C LEU A 234 8.44 -6.43 -12.69
N ASN A 235 7.55 -6.18 -11.72
CA ASN A 235 7.21 -7.15 -10.69
C ASN A 235 6.54 -8.39 -11.28
N ALA A 236 5.60 -8.23 -12.22
CA ALA A 236 4.95 -9.33 -12.92
C ALA A 236 5.94 -10.12 -13.81
N ALA A 237 6.99 -9.46 -14.32
CA ALA A 237 8.06 -10.08 -15.09
C ALA A 237 9.13 -10.78 -14.21
N GLY A 238 8.89 -10.94 -12.90
CA GLY A 238 9.79 -11.66 -12.00
C GLY A 238 10.89 -10.82 -11.37
N ARG A 239 10.79 -9.48 -11.39
CA ARG A 239 11.67 -8.55 -10.65
C ARG A 239 13.15 -8.60 -11.05
N GLY A 240 13.47 -9.17 -12.21
CA GLY A 240 14.83 -9.13 -12.79
C GLY A 240 15.33 -7.71 -13.03
N GLU A 241 14.43 -6.74 -13.09
CA GLU A 241 14.69 -5.31 -12.98
C GLU A 241 13.65 -4.66 -12.07
N LEU A 242 13.99 -3.52 -11.47
CA LEU A 242 13.07 -2.69 -10.68
C LEU A 242 13.15 -1.24 -11.13
N PRO A 243 12.08 -0.43 -10.96
CA PRO A 243 12.16 1.00 -11.25
C PRO A 243 13.28 1.65 -10.44
N ALA A 244 14.08 2.47 -11.11
CA ALA A 244 15.18 3.22 -10.51
C ALA A 244 14.94 4.72 -10.70
N LEU A 245 15.21 5.50 -9.65
CA LEU A 245 14.89 6.92 -9.58
C LEU A 245 16.17 7.74 -9.42
N TRP A 246 16.22 8.87 -10.12
CA TRP A 246 17.28 9.87 -9.93
C TRP A 246 17.07 10.60 -8.59
N PRO A 247 18.15 11.06 -7.92
CA PRO A 247 18.04 11.89 -6.73
C PRO A 247 17.12 13.10 -6.97
N GLY A 248 16.15 13.33 -6.08
CA GLY A 248 15.19 14.44 -6.20
C GLY A 248 14.15 14.28 -7.32
N GLN A 249 14.05 13.12 -7.97
CA GLN A 249 13.04 12.89 -9.00
C GLN A 249 11.63 12.86 -8.40
N ALA A 250 10.66 13.51 -9.04
CA ALA A 250 9.26 13.43 -8.62
C ALA A 250 8.73 11.99 -8.74
N LEU A 251 8.15 11.47 -7.65
CA LEU A 251 7.65 10.09 -7.55
C LEU A 251 6.13 10.01 -7.37
N GLY A 252 5.49 11.17 -7.19
CA GLY A 252 4.05 11.26 -6.98
C GLY A 252 3.65 12.61 -6.41
N ARG A 253 2.48 12.65 -5.80
CA ARG A 253 1.90 13.84 -5.17
C ARG A 253 1.38 13.51 -3.78
N ALA A 254 1.20 14.49 -2.90
CA ALA A 254 0.49 14.29 -1.65
C ALA A 254 -0.98 13.98 -1.93
N SER A 255 -1.54 12.92 -1.34
CA SER A 255 -2.95 12.57 -1.53
C SER A 255 -3.90 13.50 -0.77
N GLY A 256 -3.39 14.18 0.27
CA GLY A 256 -4.16 15.06 1.14
C GLY A 256 -3.28 16.05 1.89
N THR A 257 -3.68 16.36 3.14
CA THR A 257 -3.02 17.35 3.99
C THR A 257 -1.82 16.82 4.77
N GLN A 258 -1.51 15.53 4.65
CA GLN A 258 -0.31 14.93 5.19
C GLN A 258 0.15 13.73 4.37
N ILE A 259 1.45 13.46 4.42
CA ILE A 259 2.08 12.20 4.01
C ILE A 259 2.78 11.59 5.23
N HIS A 260 3.04 10.28 5.21
CA HIS A 260 3.84 9.66 6.28
C HIS A 260 5.14 9.06 5.72
N ALA A 261 6.21 9.15 6.51
CA ALA A 261 7.50 8.55 6.19
C ALA A 261 8.07 7.76 7.37
N ALA A 262 8.52 6.54 7.09
CA ALA A 262 9.31 5.72 8.00
C ALA A 262 10.67 5.43 7.37
N ILE A 263 11.73 5.40 8.18
CA ILE A 263 13.09 5.10 7.73
C ILE A 263 13.55 3.82 8.40
N ARG A 264 14.21 2.96 7.63
CA ARG A 264 15.01 1.86 8.14
C ARG A 264 16.47 2.08 7.80
N ASP A 265 17.33 1.61 8.68
CA ASP A 265 18.75 1.35 8.42
C ASP A 265 19.02 -0.10 8.78
N THR A 266 19.55 -0.84 7.81
CA THR A 266 20.01 -2.22 8.01
C THR A 266 18.95 -3.07 8.73
N GLY A 267 17.73 -3.06 8.18
CA GLY A 267 16.56 -3.81 8.69
C GLY A 267 15.86 -3.22 9.91
N SER A 268 16.40 -2.18 10.57
CA SER A 268 15.80 -1.61 11.78
C SER A 268 15.08 -0.30 11.50
N PHE A 269 13.83 -0.16 11.95
CA PHE A 269 13.16 1.15 11.94
C PHE A 269 13.85 2.13 12.90
N LEU A 270 14.00 3.37 12.45
CA LEU A 270 14.62 4.47 13.19
C LEU A 270 13.63 5.60 13.46
N ASP A 271 14.02 6.54 14.31
CA ASP A 271 13.22 7.75 14.56
C ASP A 271 13.36 8.74 13.39
N PRO A 272 12.28 9.01 12.61
CA PRO A 272 12.37 9.90 11.45
C PRO A 272 12.57 11.36 11.85
N ARG A 273 12.51 11.71 13.14
CA ARG A 273 12.70 13.06 13.65
C ARG A 273 14.17 13.40 13.93
N SER A 274 15.09 12.43 13.84
CA SER A 274 16.50 12.65 14.12
C SER A 274 17.07 13.77 13.24
N ARG A 275 17.37 14.93 13.84
CA ARG A 275 17.85 16.11 13.13
C ARG A 275 19.15 15.82 12.39
N LYS A 276 20.09 15.20 13.11
CA LYS A 276 21.45 14.95 12.62
C LYS A 276 21.49 13.97 11.44
N ASP A 277 20.51 13.08 11.34
CA ASP A 277 20.53 11.99 10.35
C ASP A 277 19.76 12.38 9.08
N TRP A 278 18.50 12.81 9.24
CA TRP A 278 17.57 12.97 8.11
C TRP A 278 17.23 14.42 7.76
N TRP A 279 17.69 15.36 8.58
CA TRP A 279 17.36 16.79 8.49
C TRP A 279 18.61 17.65 8.61
N GLN A 280 19.71 17.22 7.97
CA GLN A 280 20.99 17.91 8.05
C GLN A 280 20.85 19.36 7.55
N GLY A 281 21.34 20.31 8.35
CA GLY A 281 21.21 21.75 8.09
C GLY A 281 19.85 22.37 8.46
N ARG A 282 19.01 21.69 9.25
CA ARG A 282 17.68 22.15 9.68
C ARG A 282 17.53 22.35 11.19
#